data_AF-A0A7L2Y6S8-F1
#
_entry.id   AF-A0A7L2Y6S8-F1
#
_cell.length_a   1.000
_cell.length_b   1.000
_cell.length_c   1.000
_cell.angle_alpha   90.00
_cell.angle_beta   90.00
_cell.angle_gamma   90.00
#
_symmetry.space_group_name_H-M   'P 1'
#
loop_
_entity.id
_entity.type
_entity.pdbx_description
1 polymer ?
#
loop_
_entity_poly.entity_id
_entity_poly.type
_entity_poly.pdbx_seq_one_letter_code
_entity_poly.pdbx_strand_id
1 'polypeptide(L)'
;SAVVFPKKIATEQQSLMLVKRLLAVAVSCITYLRGIFPESAYGTRYMDDVCVKILREDKNCPGSTQLVKWMLGCYDALQKKYVRVCLAADYCNNDWLCLQTVTECYHFKFKYTHNGPLLDFSSKDKKSDSSITCADTKKASILLIRKIYVLMQNLSPLPNDVCLTMKLLYYDEVTPPDYQPPGFKEAEYGGMIFNEEPMYLNVGEVPTPFHMLKLKITTEKQRMDNVDKSILKQGESAEPLQVCGVSKDDPEEESQVMDEDPVLDNEVEDKNHVNISEAQ
;
A
#
# COMPACT_ATOMS: atom_id res chain seq x y z
N SER A 1 10.64 -19.07 14.90
CA SER A 1 9.31 -19.47 14.38
C SER A 1 9.16 -18.97 12.95
N ALA A 2 8.52 -19.74 12.07
CA ALA A 2 8.42 -19.43 10.63
C ALA A 2 7.11 -18.70 10.29
N VAL A 3 7.14 -17.83 9.27
CA VAL A 3 5.94 -17.29 8.62
C VAL A 3 5.36 -18.41 7.74
N VAL A 4 4.22 -18.95 8.16
CA VAL A 4 3.61 -20.12 7.51
C VAL A 4 2.64 -19.69 6.43
N PHE A 5 2.88 -20.14 5.20
CA PHE A 5 1.92 -20.06 4.10
C PHE A 5 0.95 -21.24 4.17
N PRO A 6 -0.35 -21.00 3.93
CA PRO A 6 -1.31 -22.08 3.84
C PRO A 6 -1.02 -22.96 2.61
N LYS A 7 -1.23 -24.28 2.74
CA LYS A 7 -1.11 -25.22 1.62
C LYS A 7 -2.23 -25.06 0.58
N LYS A 8 -3.38 -24.53 1.02
CA LYS A 8 -4.56 -24.25 0.20
C LYS A 8 -5.22 -22.97 0.70
N ILE A 9 -5.63 -22.10 -0.23
CA ILE A 9 -6.45 -20.92 0.03
C ILE A 9 -7.79 -21.20 -0.64
N ALA A 10 -8.73 -21.76 0.13
CA ALA A 10 -10.05 -22.17 -0.36
C ALA A 10 -11.14 -21.13 -0.07
N THR A 11 -10.92 -20.25 0.91
CA THR A 11 -11.91 -19.28 1.36
C THR A 11 -11.35 -17.86 1.34
N GLU A 12 -12.26 -16.90 1.19
CA GLU A 12 -11.96 -15.49 1.28
C GLU A 12 -11.28 -15.13 2.62
N GLN A 13 -11.74 -15.73 3.72
CA GLN A 13 -11.15 -15.53 5.05
C GLN A 13 -9.67 -15.97 5.12
N GLN A 14 -9.33 -17.10 4.49
CA GLN A 14 -7.94 -17.57 4.42
C GLN A 14 -7.07 -16.62 3.58
N SER A 15 -7.61 -16.12 2.48
CA SER A 15 -6.95 -15.13 1.64
C SER A 15 -6.74 -13.80 2.40
N LEU A 16 -7.78 -13.29 3.07
CA LEU A 16 -7.71 -12.09 3.89
C LEU A 16 -6.66 -12.22 4.99
N MET A 17 -6.61 -13.36 5.70
CA MET A 17 -5.60 -13.61 6.74
C MET A 17 -4.18 -13.58 6.16
N LEU A 18 -3.99 -14.12 4.96
CA LEU A 18 -2.69 -14.09 4.29
C LEU A 18 -2.30 -12.65 3.91
N VAL A 19 -3.22 -11.87 3.35
CA VAL A 19 -2.97 -10.47 2.99
C VAL A 19 -2.66 -9.62 4.22
N LYS A 20 -3.42 -9.78 5.33
CA LYS A 20 -3.15 -9.11 6.62
C LYS A 20 -1.74 -9.41 7.12
N ARG A 21 -1.32 -10.69 7.07
CA ARG A 21 0.04 -11.12 7.45
C ARG A 21 1.10 -10.52 6.54
N LEU A 22 0.88 -10.53 5.23
CA LEU A 22 1.85 -10.01 4.27
C LEU A 22 2.03 -8.50 4.40
N LEU A 23 0.94 -7.75 4.63
CA LEU A 23 1.00 -6.33 4.96
C LEU A 23 1.85 -6.11 6.22
N ALA A 24 1.62 -6.89 7.28
CA ALA A 24 2.41 -6.81 8.52
C ALA A 24 3.90 -7.05 8.28
N VAL A 25 4.24 -8.09 7.52
CA VAL A 25 5.63 -8.43 7.18
C VAL A 25 6.27 -7.32 6.37
N ALA A 26 5.59 -6.80 5.35
CA ALA A 26 6.11 -5.73 4.50
C ALA A 26 6.35 -4.43 5.29
N VAL A 27 5.37 -3.98 6.07
CA VAL A 27 5.51 -2.80 6.95
C VAL A 27 6.64 -2.99 7.97
N SER A 28 6.75 -4.19 8.55
CA SER A 28 7.85 -4.50 9.48
C SER A 28 9.22 -4.47 8.78
N CYS A 29 9.32 -5.02 7.57
CA CYS A 29 10.57 -5.01 6.80
C CYS A 29 10.97 -3.57 6.43
N ILE A 30 10.03 -2.76 5.95
CA ILE A 30 10.28 -1.35 5.60
C ILE A 30 10.77 -0.59 6.83
N THR A 31 10.01 -0.59 7.93
CA THR A 31 10.38 0.15 9.13
C THR A 31 11.69 -0.32 9.75
N TYR A 32 12.00 -1.62 9.67
CA TYR A 32 13.27 -2.16 10.11
C TYR A 32 14.45 -1.69 9.26
N LEU A 33 14.34 -1.87 7.94
CA LEU A 33 15.42 -1.53 7.00
C LEU A 33 15.66 -0.03 6.92
N ARG A 34 14.63 0.77 7.22
CA ARG A 34 14.72 2.23 7.36
C ARG A 34 15.21 2.71 8.72
N GLY A 35 15.42 1.80 9.68
CA GLY A 35 15.91 2.14 11.00
C GLY A 35 14.93 2.98 11.83
N ILE A 36 13.62 2.87 11.56
CA ILE A 36 12.59 3.68 12.24
C ILE A 36 12.49 3.33 13.73
N PHE A 37 12.64 2.05 14.07
CA PHE A 37 12.56 1.55 15.45
C PHE A 37 13.82 0.76 15.82
N PRO A 38 14.17 0.69 17.12
CA PRO A 38 15.33 -0.07 17.59
C PRO A 38 15.13 -1.58 17.41
N GLU A 39 16.24 -2.34 17.40
CA GLU A 39 16.25 -3.80 17.26
C GLU A 39 15.37 -4.52 18.31
N SER A 40 15.22 -3.95 19.52
CA SER A 40 14.35 -4.50 20.57
C SER A 40 12.87 -4.55 20.17
N ALA A 41 12.42 -3.65 19.29
CA ALA A 41 11.06 -3.59 18.78
C ALA A 41 10.75 -4.65 17.71
N TYR A 42 11.72 -5.51 17.37
CA TYR A 42 11.55 -6.54 16.34
C TYR A 42 11.83 -7.94 16.86
N GLY A 43 11.08 -8.91 16.33
CA GLY A 43 11.33 -10.33 16.47
C GLY A 43 11.78 -10.94 15.13
N THR A 44 12.82 -11.78 15.17
CA THR A 44 13.28 -12.47 13.96
C THR A 44 12.37 -13.66 13.64
N ARG A 45 11.97 -13.78 12.37
CA ARG A 45 11.19 -14.88 11.79
C ARG A 45 11.77 -15.25 10.43
N TYR A 46 11.39 -16.42 9.93
CA TYR A 46 11.83 -16.90 8.62
C TYR A 46 10.62 -17.09 7.71
N MET A 47 10.70 -16.56 6.50
CA MET A 47 9.74 -16.76 5.44
C MET A 47 10.43 -17.53 4.32
N ASP A 48 10.34 -18.85 4.39
CA ASP A 48 11.19 -19.76 3.61
C ASP A 48 12.68 -19.56 3.94
N ASP A 49 13.51 -19.24 2.97
CA ASP A 49 14.92 -18.90 3.12
C ASP A 49 15.18 -17.43 3.46
N VAL A 50 14.13 -16.59 3.50
CA VAL A 50 14.26 -15.15 3.78
C VAL A 50 14.09 -14.89 5.27
N CYS A 51 15.13 -14.35 5.91
CA CYS A 51 15.04 -13.81 7.26
C CYS A 51 14.27 -12.49 7.25
N VAL A 52 13.23 -12.37 8.08
CA VAL A 52 12.41 -11.16 8.21
C VAL A 52 12.34 -10.71 9.66
N LYS A 53 12.37 -9.39 9.86
CA LYS A 53 12.14 -8.75 11.14
C LYS A 53 10.68 -8.38 11.23
N ILE A 54 10.00 -8.89 12.25
CA ILE A 54 8.57 -8.67 12.49
C ILE A 54 8.43 -7.72 13.66
N LEU A 55 7.74 -6.61 13.43
CA LEU A 55 7.46 -5.62 14.46
C LEU A 55 6.67 -6.28 15.59
N ARG A 56 7.03 -5.94 16.82
CA ARG A 56 6.32 -6.34 18.04
C ARG A 56 6.10 -5.12 18.91
N GLU A 57 5.08 -5.21 19.76
CA GLU A 57 4.92 -4.25 20.84
C GLU A 57 6.14 -4.30 21.76
N ASP A 58 6.68 -3.13 22.06
CA ASP A 58 7.79 -2.95 22.99
C ASP A 58 7.45 -1.80 23.93
N LYS A 59 7.45 -2.09 25.24
CA LYS A 59 7.16 -1.09 26.27
C LYS A 59 8.18 0.05 26.29
N ASN A 60 9.40 -0.24 25.83
CA ASN A 60 10.48 0.75 25.77
C ASN A 60 10.46 1.54 24.44
N CYS A 61 9.57 1.19 23.51
CA CYS A 61 9.39 1.90 22.25
C CYS A 61 7.89 2.15 22.01
N PRO A 62 7.32 3.25 22.57
CA PRO A 62 5.92 3.58 22.37
C PRO A 62 5.52 3.69 20.90
N GLY A 63 6.41 4.19 20.04
CA GLY A 63 6.19 4.30 18.60
C GLY A 63 5.95 2.96 17.90
N SER A 64 6.68 1.89 18.27
CA SER A 64 6.43 0.57 17.68
C SER A 64 5.06 0.03 18.10
N THR A 65 4.70 0.22 19.37
CA THR A 65 3.38 -0.14 19.90
C THR A 65 2.27 0.64 19.21
N GLN A 66 2.49 1.92 18.90
CA GLN A 66 1.53 2.76 18.18
C GLN A 66 1.32 2.28 16.74
N LEU A 67 2.40 1.94 16.02
CA LEU A 67 2.27 1.37 14.67
C LEU A 67 1.54 0.03 14.67
N VAL A 68 1.73 -0.82 15.68
CA VAL A 68 0.96 -2.07 15.83
C VAL A 68 -0.54 -1.76 15.98
N LYS A 69 -0.92 -0.71 16.70
CA LYS A 69 -2.33 -0.29 16.81
C LYS A 69 -2.89 0.21 15.48
N TRP A 70 -2.14 1.01 14.71
CA TRP A 70 -2.57 1.44 13.37
C TRP A 70 -2.79 0.26 12.43
N MET A 71 -1.94 -0.76 12.52
CA MET A 71 -2.11 -2.01 11.76
C MET A 71 -3.41 -2.73 12.11
N LEU A 72 -3.86 -2.69 13.38
CA LEU A 72 -5.17 -3.24 13.77
C LEU A 72 -6.33 -2.47 13.14
N GLY A 73 -6.26 -1.14 13.11
CA GLY A 73 -7.26 -0.31 12.41
C GLY A 73 -7.30 -0.59 10.91
N CYS A 74 -6.14 -0.77 10.27
CA CYS A 74 -6.05 -1.19 8.87
C CYS A 74 -6.74 -2.55 8.63
N TYR A 75 -6.61 -3.48 9.57
CA TYR A 75 -7.22 -4.81 9.43
C TYR A 75 -8.73 -4.80 9.50
N ASP A 76 -9.33 -3.85 10.24
CA ASP A 76 -10.77 -3.63 10.23
C ASP A 76 -11.22 -3.12 8.86
N ALA A 77 -10.58 -2.05 8.37
CA ALA A 77 -10.92 -1.44 7.09
C ALA A 77 -10.69 -2.39 5.90
N LEU A 78 -9.61 -3.17 5.93
CA LEU A 78 -9.32 -4.21 4.92
C LEU A 78 -10.37 -5.33 4.94
N GLN A 79 -10.84 -5.75 6.11
CA GLN A 79 -11.88 -6.79 6.23
C GLN A 79 -13.23 -6.33 5.68
N LYS A 80 -13.53 -5.04 5.81
CA LYS A 80 -14.72 -4.41 5.23
C LYS A 80 -14.56 -4.07 3.75
N LYS A 81 -13.36 -4.25 3.18
CA LYS A 81 -13.00 -3.96 1.79
C LYS A 81 -13.00 -2.48 1.43
N TYR A 82 -12.77 -1.61 2.42
CA TYR A 82 -12.92 -0.17 2.25
C TYR A 82 -11.64 0.54 1.82
N VAL A 83 -10.45 -0.07 2.00
CA VAL A 83 -9.24 0.74 2.12
C VAL A 83 -8.15 0.45 1.08
N ARG A 84 -7.41 1.52 0.76
CA ARG A 84 -6.01 1.54 0.30
C ARG A 84 -5.18 2.16 1.43
N VAL A 85 -4.03 1.57 1.76
CA VAL A 85 -3.18 2.03 2.88
C VAL A 85 -1.95 2.76 2.33
N CYS A 86 -1.64 3.91 2.90
CA CYS A 86 -0.43 4.66 2.65
C CYS A 86 0.35 4.81 3.97
N LEU A 87 1.62 4.42 3.96
CA LEU A 87 2.53 4.64 5.07
C LEU A 87 3.57 5.67 4.63
N ALA A 88 3.62 6.82 5.30
CA ALA A 88 4.44 7.96 4.90
C ALA A 88 5.52 8.24 5.95
N ALA A 89 6.73 8.53 5.47
CA ALA A 89 7.81 9.10 6.26
C ALA A 89 7.88 10.59 5.94
N ASP A 90 7.47 11.39 6.92
CA ASP A 90 7.24 12.83 6.79
C ASP A 90 8.31 13.60 7.56
N TYR A 91 8.66 14.80 7.09
CA TYR A 91 9.58 15.66 7.85
C TYR A 91 8.91 16.17 9.13
N CYS A 92 9.56 15.91 10.26
CA CYS A 92 9.17 16.40 11.56
C CYS A 92 9.94 17.69 11.85
N ASN A 93 9.48 18.81 11.28
CA ASN A 93 9.97 20.13 11.68
C ASN A 93 8.86 20.88 12.42
N ASN A 94 9.23 21.74 13.37
CA ASN A 94 8.30 22.50 14.23
C ASN A 94 7.43 23.53 13.48
N ASP A 95 7.47 23.53 12.16
CA ASP A 95 6.67 24.40 11.30
C ASP A 95 5.44 23.60 10.81
N TRP A 96 4.25 24.16 10.99
CA TRP A 96 2.99 23.49 10.65
C TRP A 96 2.92 23.11 9.16
N LEU A 97 3.66 23.83 8.31
CA LEU A 97 3.81 23.56 6.88
C LEU A 97 4.68 22.31 6.59
N CYS A 98 5.60 21.92 7.48
CA CYS A 98 6.47 20.75 7.30
C CYS A 98 5.75 19.42 7.55
N LEU A 99 4.66 19.41 8.31
CA LEU A 99 3.87 18.20 8.58
C LEU A 99 3.22 17.58 7.32
N GLN A 100 3.30 18.26 6.18
CA GLN A 100 2.77 17.81 4.89
C GLN A 100 3.85 17.37 3.89
N THR A 101 5.12 17.64 4.20
CA THR A 101 6.24 17.28 3.34
C THR A 101 6.62 15.82 3.55
N VAL A 102 6.34 15.02 2.53
CA VAL A 102 6.63 13.60 2.49
C VAL A 102 7.98 13.37 1.84
N THR A 103 8.86 12.61 2.49
CA THR A 103 10.13 12.18 1.88
C THR A 103 9.93 10.88 1.10
N GLU A 104 9.16 9.97 1.69
CA GLU A 104 8.89 8.65 1.14
C GLU A 104 7.49 8.18 1.52
N CYS A 105 6.76 7.61 0.56
CA CYS A 105 5.45 7.00 0.79
C CYS A 105 5.39 5.59 0.23
N TYR A 106 4.88 4.67 1.04
CA TYR A 106 4.66 3.27 0.72
C TYR A 106 3.16 3.02 0.56
N HIS A 107 2.73 2.80 -0.68
CA HIS A 107 1.34 2.63 -1.04
C HIS A 107 0.99 1.14 -1.17
N PHE A 108 0.19 0.64 -0.24
CA PHE A 108 -0.41 -0.69 -0.25
C PHE A 108 -1.82 -0.61 -0.81
N LYS A 109 -2.00 -1.05 -2.05
CA LYS A 109 -3.30 -1.09 -2.74
C LYS A 109 -3.87 -2.50 -2.70
N PHE A 110 -5.18 -2.60 -2.48
CA PHE A 110 -5.90 -3.86 -2.40
C PHE A 110 -6.98 -3.89 -3.47
N LYS A 111 -6.99 -4.93 -4.32
CA LYS A 111 -8.14 -5.26 -5.16
C LYS A 111 -8.88 -6.44 -4.51
N TYR A 112 -10.21 -6.36 -4.46
CA TYR A 112 -11.08 -7.39 -3.91
C TYR A 112 -11.90 -7.99 -5.04
N THR A 113 -11.93 -9.31 -5.13
CA THR A 113 -12.58 -10.00 -6.24
C THR A 113 -13.43 -11.13 -5.71
N HIS A 114 -14.70 -11.19 -6.12
CA HIS A 114 -15.58 -12.30 -5.78
C HIS A 114 -15.18 -13.61 -6.52
N ASN A 115 -14.57 -13.48 -7.71
CA ASN A 115 -14.12 -14.59 -8.57
C ASN A 115 -12.59 -14.70 -8.74
N GLY A 116 -11.82 -13.98 -7.93
CA GLY A 116 -10.36 -13.91 -8.04
C GLY A 116 -9.85 -12.83 -9.00
N PRO A 117 -8.57 -12.41 -8.86
CA PRO A 117 -7.97 -11.45 -9.77
C PRO A 117 -7.81 -12.06 -11.17
N LEU A 118 -8.40 -11.41 -12.17
CA LEU A 118 -8.00 -11.58 -13.58
C LEU A 118 -6.56 -11.08 -13.70
N LEU A 119 -5.61 -12.00 -13.81
CA LEU A 119 -4.22 -11.69 -14.14
C LEU A 119 -4.17 -11.32 -15.62
N ASP A 120 -3.97 -10.04 -15.91
CA ASP A 120 -3.60 -9.60 -17.25
C ASP A 120 -2.11 -9.92 -17.48
N PHE A 121 -1.85 -11.02 -18.16
CA PHE A 121 -0.59 -11.23 -18.83
C PHE A 121 -0.79 -10.89 -20.30
N SER A 122 -0.26 -9.73 -20.70
CA SER A 122 0.11 -9.44 -22.08
C SER A 122 1.12 -10.49 -22.57
N SER A 123 0.59 -11.62 -23.00
CA SER A 123 1.25 -12.61 -23.84
C SER A 123 0.14 -13.28 -24.65
N LYS A 124 -0.01 -12.84 -25.90
CA LYS A 124 -0.76 -13.60 -26.91
C LYS A 124 -0.28 -15.05 -26.84
N ASP A 125 -1.23 -15.98 -26.77
CA ASP A 125 -1.06 -17.44 -26.70
C ASP A 125 -1.05 -18.10 -25.31
N LYS A 126 -2.21 -18.06 -24.63
CA LYS A 126 -3.00 -19.27 -24.29
C LYS A 126 -4.18 -18.89 -23.41
N LYS A 127 -5.40 -19.22 -23.86
CA LYS A 127 -6.55 -19.44 -22.97
C LYS A 127 -6.19 -20.58 -22.01
N SER A 128 -5.70 -20.25 -20.82
CA SER A 128 -5.80 -21.15 -19.67
C SER A 128 -6.42 -20.41 -18.52
N ASP A 129 -7.55 -20.92 -18.08
CA ASP A 129 -8.23 -20.63 -16.82
C ASP A 129 -7.36 -21.10 -15.63
N SER A 130 -6.12 -20.60 -15.57
CA SER A 130 -5.16 -21.02 -14.54
C SER A 130 -5.47 -20.28 -13.26
N SER A 131 -6.33 -20.90 -12.44
CA SER A 131 -6.60 -20.43 -11.08
C SER A 131 -5.29 -20.21 -10.32
N ILE A 132 -5.16 -19.07 -9.65
CA ILE A 132 -3.96 -18.70 -8.87
C ILE A 132 -3.65 -19.79 -7.84
N THR A 133 -2.46 -20.40 -7.92
CA THR A 133 -2.07 -21.45 -6.97
C THR A 133 -1.45 -20.86 -5.71
N CYS A 134 -1.49 -21.62 -4.61
CA CYS A 134 -0.80 -21.22 -3.38
C CYS A 134 0.72 -21.15 -3.55
N ALA A 135 1.28 -21.93 -4.48
CA ALA A 135 2.69 -21.88 -4.81
C ALA A 135 3.04 -20.55 -5.49
N ASP A 136 2.19 -20.08 -6.40
CA ASP A 136 2.36 -18.78 -7.07
C ASP A 136 2.26 -17.64 -6.06
N THR A 137 1.26 -17.65 -5.18
CA THR A 137 1.13 -16.68 -4.10
C THR A 137 2.35 -16.68 -3.18
N LYS A 138 2.85 -17.85 -2.77
CA LYS A 138 4.05 -17.97 -1.93
C LYS A 138 5.27 -17.39 -2.64
N LYS A 139 5.49 -17.76 -3.91
CA LYS A 139 6.60 -17.26 -4.73
C LYS A 139 6.55 -15.74 -4.92
N ALA A 140 5.37 -15.20 -5.24
CA ALA A 140 5.15 -13.76 -5.36
C ALA A 140 5.40 -13.03 -4.03
N SER A 141 4.96 -13.61 -2.91
CA SER A 141 5.20 -13.05 -1.57
C SER A 141 6.70 -12.98 -1.24
N ILE A 142 7.45 -14.06 -1.48
CA ILE A 142 8.90 -14.09 -1.27
C ILE A 142 9.60 -13.08 -2.17
N LEU A 143 9.20 -13.01 -3.44
CA LEU A 143 9.76 -12.07 -4.40
C LEU A 143 9.50 -10.62 -3.99
N LEU A 144 8.29 -10.30 -3.52
CA LEU A 144 7.94 -8.98 -3.00
C LEU A 144 8.87 -8.57 -1.86
N ILE A 145 9.06 -9.46 -0.86
CA ILE A 145 9.94 -9.16 0.27
C ILE A 145 11.40 -8.98 -0.19
N ARG A 146 11.91 -9.84 -1.08
CA ARG A 146 13.27 -9.66 -1.63
C ARG A 146 13.44 -8.33 -2.36
N LYS A 147 12.44 -7.92 -3.16
CA LYS A 147 12.45 -6.62 -3.83
C LYS A 147 12.43 -5.45 -2.84
N ILE A 148 11.69 -5.55 -1.73
CA ILE A 148 11.75 -4.55 -0.65
C ILE A 148 13.18 -4.46 -0.13
N TYR A 149 13.84 -5.58 0.19
CA TYR A 149 15.22 -5.57 0.69
C TYR A 149 16.20 -4.90 -0.28
N VAL A 150 16.15 -5.29 -1.56
CA VAL A 150 17.00 -4.69 -2.60
C VAL A 150 16.72 -3.19 -2.71
N LEU A 151 15.45 -2.79 -2.73
CA LEU A 151 15.10 -1.38 -2.90
C LEU A 151 15.52 -0.53 -1.70
N MET A 152 15.33 -1.02 -0.46
CA MET A 152 15.75 -0.29 0.74
C MET A 152 17.28 -0.14 0.82
N GLN A 153 18.06 -1.10 0.28
CA GLN A 153 19.53 -0.98 0.19
C GLN A 153 19.99 0.08 -0.81
N ASN A 154 19.13 0.42 -1.77
CA ASN A 154 19.40 1.31 -2.89
C ASN A 154 18.91 2.74 -2.65
N LEU A 155 18.07 2.94 -1.63
CA LEU A 155 17.58 4.24 -1.22
C LEU A 155 18.54 4.86 -0.19
N SER A 156 18.82 6.15 -0.33
CA SER A 156 19.61 6.88 0.65
C SER A 156 18.98 6.82 2.06
N PRO A 157 19.76 7.00 3.14
CA PRO A 157 19.22 7.05 4.48
C PRO A 157 18.07 8.06 4.62
N LEU A 158 17.11 7.79 5.49
CA LEU A 158 16.09 8.78 5.83
C LEU A 158 16.74 9.96 6.56
N PRO A 159 16.19 11.18 6.44
CA PRO A 159 16.55 12.30 7.28
C PRO A 159 16.41 11.96 8.77
N ASN A 160 17.16 12.67 9.64
CA ASN A 160 17.14 12.40 11.07
C ASN A 160 15.79 12.75 11.74
N ASP A 161 15.10 13.75 11.20
CA ASP A 161 13.87 14.30 11.77
C ASP A 161 12.68 13.82 10.95
N VAL A 162 12.40 12.51 10.95
CA VAL A 162 11.23 11.95 10.29
C VAL A 162 10.19 11.44 11.28
N CYS A 163 8.93 11.79 11.04
CA CYS A 163 7.77 11.15 11.64
C CYS A 163 7.25 10.06 10.71
N LEU A 164 6.59 9.05 11.29
CA LEU A 164 5.81 8.10 10.52
C LEU A 164 4.33 8.48 10.64
N THR A 165 3.63 8.56 9.52
CA THR A 165 2.17 8.69 9.50
C THR A 165 1.56 7.58 8.67
N MET A 166 0.34 7.18 9.03
CA MET A 166 -0.42 6.19 8.27
C MET A 166 -1.73 6.79 7.82
N LYS A 167 -1.96 6.81 6.51
CA LYS A 167 -3.20 7.29 5.88
C LYS A 167 -3.98 6.12 5.27
N LEU A 168 -5.27 6.10 5.51
CA LEU A 168 -6.25 5.17 4.95
C LEU A 168 -7.10 5.95 3.95
N LEU A 169 -7.04 5.53 2.69
CA LEU A 169 -7.84 6.11 1.61
C LEU A 169 -8.98 5.15 1.31
N TYR A 170 -10.20 5.67 1.25
CA TYR A 170 -11.38 4.83 1.11
C TYR A 170 -11.83 4.65 -0.34
N TYR A 171 -12.61 3.59 -0.57
CA TYR A 171 -13.42 3.41 -1.76
C TYR A 171 -14.79 4.04 -1.50
N ASP A 172 -15.06 5.17 -2.14
CA ASP A 172 -16.26 5.99 -1.91
C ASP A 172 -17.55 5.19 -2.16
N GLU A 173 -17.52 4.31 -3.16
CA GLU A 173 -18.63 3.45 -3.57
C GLU A 173 -19.17 2.52 -2.47
N VAL A 174 -18.32 2.14 -1.50
CA VAL A 174 -18.64 1.07 -0.52
C VAL A 174 -18.46 1.49 0.93
N THR A 175 -17.86 2.66 1.17
CA THR A 175 -17.49 3.09 2.53
C THR A 175 -18.55 4.04 3.09
N PRO A 176 -19.22 3.70 4.21
CA PRO A 176 -20.15 4.60 4.86
C PRO A 176 -19.47 5.92 5.28
N PRO A 177 -20.15 7.08 5.17
CA PRO A 177 -19.55 8.38 5.48
C PRO A 177 -19.22 8.56 6.98
N ASP A 178 -19.86 7.78 7.85
CA ASP A 178 -19.62 7.76 9.30
C ASP A 178 -18.59 6.71 9.73
N TYR A 179 -17.97 5.99 8.78
CA TYR A 179 -16.98 4.97 9.09
C TYR A 179 -15.66 5.59 9.55
N GLN A 180 -15.27 5.31 10.80
CA GLN A 180 -13.98 5.69 11.36
C GLN A 180 -13.23 4.43 11.86
N PRO A 181 -12.10 4.04 11.25
CA PRO A 181 -11.35 2.88 11.70
C PRO A 181 -10.70 3.13 13.07
N PRO A 182 -10.57 2.08 13.91
CA PRO A 182 -9.96 2.20 15.23
C PRO A 182 -8.54 2.75 15.18
N GLY A 183 -8.27 3.81 15.94
CA GLY A 183 -6.94 4.43 16.03
C GLY A 183 -6.62 5.44 14.92
N PHE A 184 -7.60 5.80 14.10
CA PHE A 184 -7.51 6.84 13.08
C PHE A 184 -8.51 7.96 13.36
N LYS A 185 -8.22 9.15 12.83
CA LYS A 185 -9.14 10.29 12.74
C LYS A 185 -9.33 10.69 11.28
N GLU A 186 -10.35 11.47 10.97
CA GLU A 186 -10.48 12.12 9.67
C GLU A 186 -9.23 12.99 9.39
N ALA A 187 -8.69 12.92 8.17
CA ALA A 187 -7.50 13.66 7.80
C ALA A 187 -7.84 15.13 7.54
N GLU A 188 -7.07 16.04 8.13
CA GLU A 188 -7.26 17.48 7.92
C GLU A 188 -6.82 17.92 6.51
N TYR A 189 -5.94 17.14 5.89
CA TYR A 189 -5.46 17.39 4.54
C TYR A 189 -5.25 16.09 3.76
N GLY A 190 -5.85 16.02 2.58
CA GLY A 190 -5.81 14.83 1.73
C GLY A 190 -4.48 14.64 1.00
N GLY A 191 -3.81 15.74 0.65
CA GLY A 191 -2.61 15.72 -0.18
C GLY A 191 -1.34 15.23 0.52
N MET A 192 -0.37 14.82 -0.29
CA MET A 192 1.01 14.58 0.11
C MET A 192 1.88 15.45 -0.78
N ILE A 193 2.73 16.29 -0.17
CA ILE A 193 3.58 17.23 -0.91
C ILE A 193 5.02 16.73 -0.84
N PHE A 194 5.70 16.63 -1.98
CA PHE A 194 7.13 16.34 -2.04
C PHE A 194 7.89 17.64 -2.28
N ASN A 195 9.01 17.85 -1.58
CA ASN A 195 9.83 19.05 -1.78
C ASN A 195 10.53 19.04 -3.14
N GLU A 196 10.84 17.85 -3.64
CA GLU A 196 11.54 17.65 -4.90
C GLU A 196 10.74 16.78 -5.87
N GLU A 197 11.28 16.59 -7.09
CA GLU A 197 10.67 15.76 -8.13
C GLU A 197 10.44 14.32 -7.59
N PRO A 198 9.18 13.86 -7.46
CA PRO A 198 8.90 12.52 -7.00
C PRO A 198 9.15 11.50 -8.12
N MET A 199 9.70 10.35 -7.74
CA MET A 199 9.80 9.15 -8.54
C MET A 199 8.80 8.10 -8.03
N TYR A 200 8.13 7.43 -8.96
CA TYR A 200 7.15 6.39 -8.69
C TYR A 200 7.69 5.01 -9.07
N LEU A 201 7.66 4.08 -8.13
CA LEU A 201 8.15 2.72 -8.32
C LEU A 201 7.06 1.68 -8.08
N ASN A 202 6.95 0.70 -8.97
CA ASN A 202 6.15 -0.49 -8.72
C ASN A 202 7.04 -1.59 -8.14
N VAL A 203 6.86 -1.90 -6.86
CA VAL A 203 7.67 -2.94 -6.18
C VAL A 203 7.18 -4.32 -6.60
N GLY A 204 5.86 -4.52 -6.59
CA GLY A 204 5.25 -5.76 -7.02
C GLY A 204 3.86 -5.99 -6.47
N GLU A 205 3.30 -7.12 -6.86
CA GLU A 205 1.96 -7.54 -6.47
C GLU A 205 1.93 -9.02 -6.12
N VAL A 206 1.02 -9.36 -5.22
CA VAL A 206 0.82 -10.71 -4.71
C VAL A 206 -0.65 -11.07 -4.89
N PRO A 207 -0.98 -11.87 -5.91
CA PRO A 207 -2.33 -12.35 -6.11
C PRO A 207 -2.61 -13.50 -5.16
N THR A 208 -3.86 -13.55 -4.70
CA THR A 208 -4.49 -14.70 -4.05
C THR A 208 -5.83 -14.94 -4.75
N PRO A 209 -6.51 -16.08 -4.54
CA PRO A 209 -7.79 -16.34 -5.18
C PRO A 209 -8.94 -15.36 -4.89
N PHE A 210 -8.80 -14.45 -3.91
CA PHE A 210 -9.88 -13.50 -3.53
C PHE A 210 -9.41 -12.04 -3.40
N HIS A 211 -8.11 -11.83 -3.28
CA HIS A 211 -7.50 -10.52 -3.04
C HIS A 211 -6.20 -10.38 -3.83
N MET A 212 -5.86 -9.16 -4.22
CA MET A 212 -4.54 -8.80 -4.72
C MET A 212 -3.96 -7.69 -3.86
N LEU A 213 -2.77 -7.91 -3.30
CA LEU A 213 -1.98 -6.86 -2.65
C LEU A 213 -0.97 -6.30 -3.66
N LYS A 214 -0.92 -4.98 -3.83
CA LYS A 214 0.07 -4.28 -4.65
C LYS A 214 0.83 -3.26 -3.81
N LEU A 215 2.16 -3.26 -3.91
CA LEU A 215 3.02 -2.29 -3.25
C LEU A 215 3.66 -1.37 -4.29
N LYS A 216 3.40 -0.07 -4.16
CA LYS A 216 4.10 0.99 -4.87
C LYS A 216 4.84 1.89 -3.88
N ILE A 217 5.92 2.53 -4.33
CA ILE A 217 6.68 3.50 -3.54
C ILE A 217 6.77 4.79 -4.31
N THR A 218 6.58 5.91 -3.60
CA THR A 218 6.84 7.25 -4.09
C THR A 218 7.95 7.86 -3.23
N THR A 219 9.00 8.38 -3.84
CA THR A 219 10.16 8.96 -3.13
C THR A 219 10.79 10.04 -3.98
N GLU A 220 11.55 10.95 -3.39
CA GLU A 220 12.29 11.97 -4.15
C GLU A 220 13.36 11.32 -5.06
N LYS A 221 13.43 11.77 -6.31
CA LYS A 221 14.30 11.19 -7.36
C LYS A 221 15.77 11.12 -6.97
N GLN A 222 16.29 12.19 -6.35
CA GLN A 222 17.68 12.28 -5.89
C GLN A 222 18.07 11.17 -4.90
N ARG A 223 17.11 10.60 -4.17
CA ARG A 223 17.35 9.53 -3.18
C ARG A 223 17.68 8.20 -3.83
N MET A 224 17.58 8.12 -5.16
CA MET A 224 17.84 6.95 -5.99
C MET A 224 18.99 7.13 -7.01
N ASP A 225 19.78 8.19 -6.89
CA ASP A 225 20.81 8.49 -7.90
C ASP A 225 21.92 7.43 -8.04
N ASN A 226 22.11 6.59 -7.01
CA ASN A 226 23.10 5.50 -7.00
C ASN A 226 22.56 4.16 -7.54
N VAL A 227 21.31 4.12 -8.02
CA VAL A 227 20.64 2.87 -8.40
C VAL A 227 20.93 2.48 -9.84
N ASP A 228 21.26 1.21 -10.07
CA ASP A 228 21.46 0.68 -11.41
C ASP A 228 20.20 0.86 -12.26
N LYS A 229 20.33 1.52 -13.42
CA LYS A 229 19.21 1.90 -14.31
C LYS A 229 18.40 0.69 -14.79
N SER A 230 18.95 -0.52 -14.66
CA SER A 230 18.27 -1.79 -14.93
C SER A 230 17.07 -2.04 -14.00
N ILE A 231 17.11 -1.54 -12.76
CA ILE A 231 16.01 -1.63 -11.77
C ILE A 231 14.87 -0.67 -12.12
N LEU A 232 15.19 0.45 -12.77
CA LEU A 232 14.24 1.53 -13.14
C LEU A 232 13.44 1.23 -14.41
N LYS A 233 13.75 0.16 -15.16
CA LYS A 233 13.05 -0.19 -16.40
C LYS A 233 11.76 -0.99 -16.15
N GLN A 234 10.78 -0.35 -15.53
CA GLN A 234 9.35 -0.64 -15.72
C GLN A 234 8.53 0.49 -15.09
N GLY A 235 8.37 1.56 -15.85
CA GLY A 235 7.60 2.75 -15.47
C GLY A 235 7.77 3.78 -16.58
N GLU A 236 7.21 3.50 -17.76
CA GLU A 236 6.99 4.54 -18.75
C GLU A 236 6.23 5.68 -18.06
N SER A 237 6.67 6.91 -18.36
CA SER A 237 6.23 8.18 -17.78
C SER A 237 4.73 8.18 -17.46
N ALA A 238 4.39 8.04 -16.18
CA ALA A 238 3.07 8.39 -15.71
C ALA A 238 3.05 9.90 -15.50
N GLU A 239 2.06 10.56 -16.09
CA GLU A 239 1.74 11.96 -15.83
C GLU A 239 1.59 12.23 -14.31
N PRO A 240 1.72 13.50 -13.87
CA PRO A 240 1.59 13.84 -12.46
C PRO A 240 0.21 13.39 -11.97
N LEU A 241 0.18 12.28 -11.24
CA LEU A 241 -0.98 11.97 -10.40
C LEU A 241 -1.08 13.15 -9.46
N GLN A 242 -2.16 13.95 -9.55
CA GLN A 242 -2.54 14.83 -8.46
C GLN A 242 -2.66 13.94 -7.22
N VAL A 243 -1.65 14.01 -6.36
CA VAL A 243 -1.50 13.12 -5.23
C VAL A 243 -2.64 13.45 -4.27
N CYS A 244 -3.66 12.57 -4.28
CA CYS A 244 -4.93 12.66 -3.57
C CYS A 244 -5.99 13.65 -4.10
N GLY A 245 -6.10 13.76 -5.42
CA GLY A 245 -7.33 14.18 -6.10
C GLY A 245 -7.70 13.15 -7.16
N VAL A 246 -8.96 12.73 -7.19
CA VAL A 246 -9.58 11.70 -8.04
C VAL A 246 -8.89 11.49 -9.39
N SER A 247 -8.22 10.34 -9.58
CA SER A 247 -7.92 9.83 -10.92
C SER A 247 -9.05 8.89 -11.32
N LYS A 248 -9.81 9.31 -12.34
CA LYS A 248 -10.78 8.51 -13.08
C LYS A 248 -10.16 7.17 -13.48
N ASP A 249 -10.99 6.14 -13.41
CA ASP A 249 -10.64 4.75 -13.66
C ASP A 249 -9.84 4.51 -14.96
N ASP A 250 -8.96 3.51 -14.92
CA ASP A 250 -8.50 2.84 -16.14
C ASP A 250 -9.75 2.39 -16.92
N PRO A 251 -9.86 2.64 -18.24
CA PRO A 251 -11.11 2.43 -18.97
C PRO A 251 -11.49 0.95 -18.97
N GLU A 252 -12.61 0.62 -18.33
CA GLU A 252 -13.35 -0.61 -18.62
C GLU A 252 -14.03 -0.42 -19.98
N GLU A 253 -13.74 -1.32 -20.93
CA GLU A 253 -14.42 -1.35 -22.23
C GLU A 253 -15.91 -1.68 -22.02
N GLU A 254 -16.77 -0.68 -22.17
CA GLU A 254 -18.23 -0.86 -22.18
C GLU A 254 -18.67 -1.70 -23.38
N SER A 255 -19.34 -2.81 -23.09
CA SER A 255 -20.20 -3.51 -24.05
C SER A 255 -21.44 -2.66 -24.34
N GLN A 256 -21.58 -2.29 -25.62
CA GLN A 256 -22.68 -1.53 -26.21
C GLN A 256 -24.08 -2.05 -25.84
N VAL A 257 -24.97 -1.16 -25.38
CA VAL A 257 -26.42 -1.17 -25.74
C VAL A 257 -26.92 0.29 -25.77
N MET A 258 -27.57 0.66 -26.87
CA MET A 258 -28.18 1.98 -27.12
C MET A 258 -29.57 2.10 -26.46
N ASP A 259 -29.95 3.28 -25.95
CA ASP A 259 -30.98 4.17 -26.53
C ASP A 259 -31.49 5.28 -25.54
N GLU A 260 -31.43 6.53 -26.04
CA GLU A 260 -32.27 7.76 -25.85
C GLU A 260 -32.41 8.55 -24.50
N ASP A 261 -31.65 9.65 -24.39
CA ASP A 261 -31.93 11.11 -24.11
C ASP A 261 -33.29 11.65 -23.53
N PRO A 262 -33.37 12.91 -22.98
CA PRO A 262 -32.47 13.65 -22.07
C PRO A 262 -33.20 14.54 -20.99
N VAL A 263 -32.39 15.33 -20.24
CA VAL A 263 -32.67 16.62 -19.53
C VAL A 263 -33.03 16.59 -18.03
N LEU A 264 -32.15 17.13 -17.18
CA LEU A 264 -32.34 18.42 -16.46
C LEU A 264 -31.11 18.80 -15.62
N ASP A 265 -30.64 20.02 -15.86
CA ASP A 265 -29.62 20.75 -15.10
C ASP A 265 -29.98 20.83 -13.61
N ASN A 266 -28.96 20.72 -12.76
CA ASN A 266 -28.82 21.57 -11.56
C ASN A 266 -27.35 21.61 -11.14
N GLU A 267 -26.76 22.80 -11.24
CA GLU A 267 -25.50 23.17 -10.60
C GLU A 267 -25.64 23.02 -9.08
N VAL A 268 -24.78 22.22 -8.47
CA VAL A 268 -24.54 22.24 -7.02
C VAL A 268 -23.03 22.26 -6.78
N GLU A 269 -22.60 23.27 -6.06
CA GLU A 269 -21.21 23.53 -5.65
C GLU A 269 -20.56 22.30 -5.00
N ASP A 270 -19.51 21.80 -5.64
CA ASP A 270 -18.77 20.61 -5.22
C ASP A 270 -17.83 20.94 -4.05
N LYS A 271 -18.29 20.71 -2.82
CA LYS A 271 -17.41 20.60 -1.66
C LYS A 271 -16.76 19.22 -1.70
N ASN A 272 -15.59 19.13 -2.31
CA ASN A 272 -14.76 17.92 -2.32
C ASN A 272 -14.50 17.42 -0.89
N HIS A 273 -15.30 16.46 -0.45
CA HIS A 273 -15.07 15.70 0.77
C HIS A 273 -13.95 14.69 0.46
N VAL A 274 -12.77 14.89 1.03
CA VAL A 274 -11.67 13.95 0.81
C VAL A 274 -11.81 12.80 1.81
N ASN A 275 -12.26 11.63 1.34
CA ASN A 275 -12.47 10.42 2.15
C ASN A 275 -11.15 9.74 2.55
N ILE A 276 -10.41 10.40 3.45
CA ILE A 276 -9.12 9.94 3.97
C ILE A 276 -9.14 10.02 5.50
N SER A 277 -8.70 8.96 6.16
CA SER A 277 -8.37 8.99 7.58
C SER A 277 -6.87 8.87 7.80
N GLU A 278 -6.37 9.46 8.87
CA GLU A 278 -4.96 9.44 9.22
C GLU A 278 -4.71 9.11 10.69
N ALA A 279 -3.50 8.62 10.95
CA ALA A 279 -2.97 8.42 12.28
C ALA A 279 -1.50 8.85 12.32
N GLN A 280 -1.13 9.55 13.38
CA GLN A 280 0.19 10.15 13.63
C GLN A 280 0.71 9.74 15.01
#